data_AF-G0R0P7-F1
#
_entry.id   AF-G0R0P7-F1
#
_cell.length_a   1.000
_cell.length_b   1.000
_cell.length_c   1.000
_cell.angle_alpha   90.00
_cell.angle_beta   90.00
_cell.angle_gamma   90.00
#
_symmetry.space_group_name_H-M   'P 1'
#
loop_
_entity.id
_entity.type
_entity.pdbx_description
1 polymer ?
#
loop_
_entity_poly.entity_id
_entity_poly.type
_entity_poly.pdbx_seq_one_letter_code
_entity_poly.pdbx_strand_id
1 'polypeptide(L)'
;MDIAKLYFQKLLKVYPIQGNNKFPYNSKLWNLDCEGVRIPTSAVTIGIPNSDLNIYVIAKNKPQDGDLANALVCAHNEQHLRPSFGRIQFNLGLVGINDDNESFENDVETTVHEIIHILGFSGFQMQLWIDPDTGKYYGQYGLHKITRDVIYRGLKTQIVFSKNILLTARKYYNCPTMEGMQLENEGGAGSLGSHWEQLIVQNEMMMSSEVITDAQLSVHTIALLDWLSKQMADNLYWGKGKGCSFVIQGCYSKQSFHEFPQQLKVQCSFENDGYGEPATTPYLDKCMMKSIYGENLCTSFKNNFKNKNVDIKLEAYGVNSKCFTSTSTNGVKFINDIQKRCHIYKCSSDMKSIIISLPQINRQIICTKQGEVMPINPKNDSFGKIVCPSSFVQFCDSVPLCINHCSSVGICVRGYCLCLPGWAGIDCSVRCNYVVQNGVCVNNCTGNLVISPDRSCQMICPNGYYRHGKICQQCDASCKRCNGESANDCTVCQFLTTLNKNGQCVPLYI
;
A
#
# COMPACT_ATOMS: atom_id res chain seq x y z
N MET A 1 -8.64 -9.28 -11.42
CA MET A 1 -9.34 -8.21 -12.18
C MET A 1 -10.59 -7.67 -11.51
N ASP A 2 -11.64 -8.47 -11.25
CA ASP A 2 -12.89 -7.93 -10.66
C ASP A 2 -12.69 -7.24 -9.30
N ILE A 3 -11.79 -7.79 -8.48
CA ILE A 3 -11.40 -7.22 -7.19
C ILE A 3 -10.68 -5.88 -7.37
N ALA A 4 -9.70 -5.79 -8.28
CA ALA A 4 -9.04 -4.53 -8.60
C ALA A 4 -10.03 -3.49 -9.17
N LYS A 5 -11.01 -3.92 -9.99
CA LYS A 5 -12.10 -3.06 -10.45
C LYS A 5 -12.91 -2.51 -9.27
N LEU A 6 -13.29 -3.35 -8.31
CA LEU A 6 -14.00 -2.93 -7.09
C LEU A 6 -13.18 -1.89 -6.31
N TYR A 7 -11.88 -2.13 -6.15
CA TYR A 7 -10.94 -1.20 -5.50
C TYR A 7 -10.96 0.18 -6.17
N PHE A 8 -10.74 0.22 -7.49
CA PHE A 8 -10.71 1.48 -8.23
C PHE A 8 -12.07 2.18 -8.31
N GLN A 9 -13.19 1.44 -8.36
CA GLN A 9 -14.52 2.04 -8.29
C GLN A 9 -14.82 2.74 -6.96
N LYS A 10 -14.13 2.34 -5.87
CA LYS A 10 -14.21 3.01 -4.57
C LYS A 10 -13.19 4.13 -4.43
N LEU A 11 -12.03 3.99 -5.08
CA LEU A 11 -10.91 4.93 -5.03
C LEU A 11 -11.12 6.17 -5.91
N LEU A 12 -11.54 5.96 -7.16
CA LEU A 12 -11.61 6.99 -8.18
C LEU A 12 -12.93 7.75 -8.10
N LYS A 13 -12.85 9.08 -8.05
CA LYS A 13 -13.95 9.95 -8.42
C LYS A 13 -13.59 10.61 -9.74
N VAL A 14 -14.39 10.36 -10.76
CA VAL A 14 -14.13 10.82 -12.12
C VAL A 14 -15.29 11.67 -12.61
N TYR A 15 -14.99 12.72 -13.38
CA TYR A 15 -16.01 13.34 -14.24
C TYR A 15 -16.42 12.32 -15.31
N PRO A 16 -17.70 11.88 -15.35
CA PRO A 16 -18.10 10.82 -16.28
C PRO A 16 -18.05 11.27 -17.74
N ILE A 17 -17.50 10.42 -18.61
CA ILE A 17 -17.57 10.59 -20.07
C ILE A 17 -19.03 10.67 -20.48
N GLN A 18 -19.37 11.66 -21.30
CA GLN A 18 -20.74 11.86 -21.76
C GLN A 18 -21.00 10.98 -22.99
N GLY A 19 -22.04 10.14 -22.91
CA GLY A 19 -22.36 9.16 -23.93
C GLY A 19 -21.45 7.93 -23.89
N ASN A 20 -21.27 7.26 -25.02
CA ASN A 20 -20.42 6.08 -25.10
C ASN A 20 -18.94 6.48 -25.13
N ASN A 21 -18.11 5.78 -24.39
CA ASN A 21 -16.66 5.93 -24.46
C ASN A 21 -16.13 5.32 -25.75
N LYS A 22 -15.73 6.18 -26.68
CA LYS A 22 -15.25 5.81 -28.01
C LYS A 22 -13.74 5.80 -28.06
N PHE A 23 -13.19 4.78 -28.71
CA PHE A 23 -11.78 4.76 -29.07
C PHE A 23 -11.53 5.79 -30.19
N PRO A 24 -10.52 6.65 -30.07
CA PRO A 24 -10.27 7.72 -31.05
C PRO A 24 -9.75 7.15 -32.37
N TYR A 25 -10.57 7.19 -33.42
CA TYR A 25 -10.28 6.59 -34.73
C TYR A 25 -9.15 7.28 -35.50
N ASN A 26 -9.12 8.62 -35.49
CA ASN A 26 -8.22 9.45 -36.30
C ASN A 26 -7.08 10.05 -35.46
N SER A 27 -6.66 9.34 -34.41
CA SER A 27 -5.57 9.81 -33.56
C SER A 27 -4.22 9.64 -34.25
N LYS A 28 -3.36 10.67 -34.18
CA LYS A 28 -1.94 10.55 -34.53
C LYS A 28 -1.11 9.87 -33.43
N LEU A 29 -1.68 9.72 -32.23
CA LEU A 29 -1.02 9.18 -31.04
C LEU A 29 -1.38 7.72 -30.78
N TRP A 30 -2.57 7.27 -31.21
CA TRP A 30 -3.15 5.99 -30.79
C TRP A 30 -3.35 5.07 -32.00
N ASN A 31 -2.96 3.81 -31.85
CA ASN A 31 -3.08 2.78 -32.88
C ASN A 31 -4.24 1.82 -32.53
N LEU A 32 -4.90 1.26 -33.56
CA LEU A 32 -5.90 0.20 -33.39
C LEU A 32 -5.28 -1.15 -32.99
N ASP A 33 -3.95 -1.28 -33.08
CA ASP A 33 -3.21 -2.33 -32.38
C ASP A 33 -2.62 -1.75 -31.09
N CYS A 34 -3.10 -2.25 -29.96
CA CYS A 34 -2.63 -1.92 -28.63
C CYS A 34 -1.81 -3.10 -28.07
N GLU A 35 -0.66 -3.34 -28.71
CA GLU A 35 0.29 -4.41 -28.42
C GLU A 35 -0.38 -5.77 -28.13
N GLY A 36 -0.92 -6.40 -29.17
CA GLY A 36 -1.57 -7.71 -29.03
C GLY A 36 -3.06 -7.63 -28.65
N VAL A 37 -3.61 -6.44 -28.48
CA VAL A 37 -5.05 -6.18 -28.48
C VAL A 37 -5.42 -5.46 -29.76
N ARG A 38 -6.17 -6.14 -30.63
CA ARG A 38 -6.83 -5.50 -31.77
C ARG A 38 -8.11 -4.82 -31.30
N ILE A 39 -8.14 -3.49 -31.34
CA ILE A 39 -9.30 -2.70 -30.90
C ILE A 39 -10.52 -3.03 -31.79
N PRO A 40 -11.65 -3.45 -31.19
CA PRO A 40 -12.86 -3.77 -31.95
C PRO A 40 -13.39 -2.55 -32.71
N THR A 41 -13.84 -2.75 -33.94
CA THR A 41 -14.46 -1.68 -34.74
C THR A 41 -15.66 -1.05 -34.02
N SER A 42 -16.41 -1.82 -33.24
CA SER A 42 -17.52 -1.31 -32.42
C SER A 42 -17.07 -0.32 -31.34
N ALA A 43 -15.89 -0.49 -30.73
CA ALA A 43 -15.35 0.45 -29.76
C ALA A 43 -15.03 1.82 -30.39
N VAL A 44 -14.77 1.81 -31.70
CA VAL A 44 -14.52 3.02 -32.50
C VAL A 44 -15.83 3.67 -32.97
N THR A 45 -16.70 2.88 -33.62
CA THR A 45 -17.89 3.42 -34.31
C THR A 45 -19.04 3.71 -33.34
N ILE A 46 -19.30 2.78 -32.41
CA ILE A 46 -20.40 2.83 -31.44
C ILE A 46 -19.91 3.36 -30.09
N GLY A 47 -18.74 2.88 -29.64
CA GLY A 47 -18.21 3.12 -28.28
C GLY A 47 -18.84 2.20 -27.23
N ILE A 48 -18.25 2.22 -26.03
CA ILE A 48 -18.66 1.39 -24.90
C ILE A 48 -19.56 2.22 -23.98
N PRO A 49 -20.80 1.78 -23.71
CA PRO A 49 -21.73 2.52 -22.86
C PRO A 49 -21.31 2.46 -21.37
N ASN A 50 -21.65 3.49 -20.61
CA ASN A 50 -21.44 3.57 -19.14
C ASN A 50 -20.01 3.21 -18.70
N SER A 51 -19.01 3.73 -19.43
CA SER A 51 -17.61 3.43 -19.18
C SER A 51 -16.76 4.68 -19.21
N ASP A 52 -15.92 4.86 -18.20
CA ASP A 52 -14.89 5.90 -18.16
C ASP A 52 -13.50 5.39 -18.54
N LEU A 53 -13.28 4.09 -18.31
CA LEU A 53 -12.04 3.38 -18.56
C LEU A 53 -12.37 1.94 -18.95
N ASN A 54 -11.88 1.52 -20.11
CA ASN A 54 -11.99 0.15 -20.60
C ASN A 54 -10.62 -0.51 -20.59
N ILE A 55 -10.49 -1.62 -19.87
CA ILE A 55 -9.22 -2.36 -19.78
C ILE A 55 -9.40 -3.70 -20.49
N TYR A 56 -8.60 -3.91 -21.53
CA TYR A 56 -8.49 -5.21 -22.18
C TYR A 56 -7.55 -6.10 -21.41
N VAL A 57 -8.01 -7.32 -21.10
CA VAL A 57 -7.22 -8.31 -20.37
C VAL A 57 -6.76 -9.35 -21.36
N ILE A 58 -5.46 -9.55 -21.46
CA ILE A 58 -4.87 -10.64 -22.24
C ILE A 58 -3.89 -11.44 -21.38
N ALA A 59 -3.36 -12.51 -21.95
CA ALA A 59 -2.44 -13.40 -21.25
C ALA A 59 -1.27 -13.83 -22.14
N LYS A 60 -0.15 -14.11 -21.49
CA LYS A 60 0.98 -14.88 -22.02
C LYS A 60 1.25 -16.05 -21.07
N ASN A 61 1.98 -17.06 -21.55
CA ASN A 61 2.48 -18.13 -20.69
C ASN A 61 3.99 -18.28 -20.94
N LYS A 62 4.79 -17.56 -20.16
CA LYS A 62 6.24 -17.48 -20.28
C LYS A 62 6.85 -17.46 -18.87
N PRO A 63 6.97 -18.60 -18.18
CA PRO A 63 7.47 -18.66 -16.80
C PRO A 63 8.91 -18.16 -16.64
N GLN A 64 9.67 -18.07 -17.74
CA GLN A 64 11.01 -17.49 -17.77
C GLN A 64 11.02 -15.95 -17.80
N ASP A 65 9.90 -15.31 -18.17
CA ASP A 65 9.76 -13.87 -18.08
C ASP A 65 9.45 -13.54 -16.62
N GLY A 66 10.24 -12.66 -15.99
CA GLY A 66 10.12 -12.36 -14.56
C GLY A 66 8.94 -11.44 -14.18
N ASP A 67 8.20 -10.91 -15.14
CA ASP A 67 7.02 -10.08 -14.90
C ASP A 67 5.76 -10.93 -14.72
N LEU A 68 5.09 -10.75 -13.58
CA LEU A 68 3.78 -11.34 -13.29
C LEU A 68 2.70 -10.76 -14.22
N ALA A 69 2.74 -9.45 -14.44
CA ALA A 69 1.91 -8.74 -15.39
C ALA A 69 2.65 -7.53 -15.96
N ASN A 70 2.11 -6.97 -17.04
CA ASN A 70 2.45 -5.64 -17.51
C ASN A 70 1.22 -4.95 -18.08
N ALA A 71 1.22 -3.63 -18.07
CA ALA A 71 0.13 -2.83 -18.60
C ALA A 71 0.60 -1.57 -19.34
N LEU A 72 -0.30 -1.07 -20.19
CA LEU A 72 -0.10 0.15 -20.94
C LEU A 72 -1.41 0.84 -21.29
N VAL A 73 -1.30 2.13 -21.59
CA VAL A 73 -2.41 2.96 -22.06
C VAL A 73 -2.59 2.75 -23.56
N CYS A 74 -3.79 2.38 -23.99
CA CYS A 74 -4.14 2.24 -25.40
C CYS A 74 -4.63 3.54 -26.02
N ALA A 75 -5.42 4.33 -25.28
CA ALA A 75 -5.93 5.61 -25.76
C ALA A 75 -6.47 6.51 -24.65
N HIS A 76 -6.41 7.82 -24.94
CA HIS A 76 -7.11 8.85 -24.18
C HIS A 76 -8.43 9.21 -24.85
N ASN A 77 -9.40 9.60 -24.04
CA ASN A 77 -10.66 10.13 -24.54
C ASN A 77 -10.50 11.62 -24.92
N GLU A 78 -11.14 12.04 -26.00
CA GLU A 78 -11.03 13.40 -26.53
C GLU A 78 -11.77 14.47 -25.71
N GLN A 79 -12.78 14.08 -24.92
CA GLN A 79 -13.59 15.00 -24.09
C GLN A 79 -12.81 15.51 -22.88
N HIS A 80 -12.09 14.62 -22.19
CA HIS A 80 -11.42 14.93 -20.92
C HIS A 80 -9.91 14.75 -20.98
N LEU A 81 -9.36 14.34 -22.14
CA LEU A 81 -7.92 14.20 -22.36
C LEU A 81 -7.24 13.31 -21.31
N ARG A 82 -7.91 12.22 -20.90
CA ARG A 82 -7.39 11.28 -19.90
C ARG A 82 -7.42 9.86 -20.42
N PRO A 83 -6.64 8.93 -19.83
CA PRO A 83 -6.71 7.52 -20.16
C PRO A 83 -8.15 6.99 -20.11
N SER A 84 -8.54 6.28 -21.16
CA SER A 84 -9.91 5.76 -21.31
C SER A 84 -9.94 4.35 -21.90
N PHE A 85 -8.82 3.91 -22.48
CA PHE A 85 -8.57 2.53 -22.88
C PHE A 85 -7.17 2.14 -22.42
N GLY A 86 -7.05 0.96 -21.83
CA GLY A 86 -5.78 0.36 -21.44
C GLY A 86 -5.76 -1.14 -21.69
N ARG A 87 -4.59 -1.73 -21.53
CA ARG A 87 -4.38 -3.18 -21.62
C ARG A 87 -3.61 -3.62 -20.38
N ILE A 88 -3.99 -4.77 -19.84
CA ILE A 88 -3.16 -5.56 -18.94
C ILE A 88 -2.92 -6.94 -19.54
N GLN A 89 -1.68 -7.42 -19.47
CA GLN A 89 -1.29 -8.77 -19.87
C GLN A 89 -0.75 -9.53 -18.67
N PHE A 90 -1.41 -10.63 -18.31
CA PHE A 90 -0.96 -11.52 -17.25
C PHE A 90 -0.03 -12.61 -17.77
N ASN A 91 0.98 -12.96 -16.99
CA ASN A 91 1.79 -14.14 -17.23
C ASN A 91 1.23 -15.34 -16.46
N LEU A 92 0.49 -16.21 -17.14
CA LEU A 92 -0.10 -17.42 -16.55
C LEU A 92 0.95 -18.44 -16.08
N GLY A 93 2.22 -18.23 -16.45
CA GLY A 93 3.34 -19.00 -15.91
C GLY A 93 3.78 -18.56 -14.52
N LEU A 94 3.24 -17.46 -13.97
CA LEU A 94 3.57 -16.87 -12.67
C LEU A 94 2.33 -16.57 -11.80
N VAL A 95 1.28 -16.02 -12.42
CA VAL A 95 0.01 -15.67 -11.75
C VAL A 95 -0.71 -16.93 -11.27
N GLY A 96 -1.19 -16.90 -10.02
CA GLY A 96 -2.03 -17.97 -9.48
C GLY A 96 -1.34 -19.33 -9.34
N ILE A 97 0.01 -19.37 -9.28
CA ILE A 97 0.76 -20.61 -9.02
C ILE A 97 0.37 -21.19 -7.65
N ASN A 98 0.25 -20.33 -6.64
CA ASN A 98 -0.08 -20.72 -5.28
C ASN A 98 -1.57 -20.48 -5.03
N ASP A 99 -2.30 -21.53 -4.67
CA ASP A 99 -3.72 -21.47 -4.35
C ASP A 99 -3.93 -21.16 -2.87
N ASP A 100 -3.64 -19.91 -2.49
CA ASP A 100 -3.88 -19.42 -1.14
C ASP A 100 -4.14 -17.91 -1.12
N ASN A 101 -4.77 -17.44 -0.05
CA ASN A 101 -5.25 -16.06 0.03
C ASN A 101 -4.14 -15.00 0.08
N GLU A 102 -2.99 -15.34 0.68
CA GLU A 102 -1.85 -14.41 0.76
C GLU A 102 -1.25 -14.18 -0.63
N SER A 103 -0.99 -15.27 -1.37
CA SER A 103 -0.47 -15.17 -2.73
C SER A 103 -1.48 -14.54 -3.69
N PHE A 104 -2.77 -14.81 -3.51
CA PHE A 104 -3.81 -14.17 -4.30
C PHE A 104 -3.87 -12.65 -4.07
N GLU A 105 -3.72 -12.17 -2.83
CA GLU A 105 -3.68 -10.73 -2.55
C GLU A 105 -2.48 -10.07 -3.23
N ASN A 106 -1.30 -10.69 -3.22
CA ASN A 106 -0.12 -10.18 -3.94
C ASN A 106 -0.36 -10.06 -5.46
N ASP A 107 -1.07 -11.03 -6.07
CA ASP A 107 -1.47 -10.96 -7.48
C ASP A 107 -2.45 -9.80 -7.74
N VAL A 108 -3.34 -9.53 -6.77
CA VAL A 108 -4.28 -8.39 -6.81
C VAL A 108 -3.55 -7.06 -6.66
N GLU A 109 -2.60 -6.94 -5.74
CA GLU A 109 -1.75 -5.75 -5.57
C GLU A 109 -0.97 -5.46 -6.85
N THR A 110 -0.37 -6.47 -7.45
CA THR A 110 0.32 -6.32 -8.75
C THR A 110 -0.67 -5.87 -9.84
N THR A 111 -1.90 -6.40 -9.84
CA THR A 111 -2.94 -5.93 -10.76
C THR A 111 -3.27 -4.45 -10.51
N VAL A 112 -3.30 -3.99 -9.26
CA VAL A 112 -3.56 -2.59 -8.89
C VAL A 112 -2.42 -1.70 -9.36
N HIS A 113 -1.17 -2.10 -9.16
CA HIS A 113 0.03 -1.45 -9.70
C HIS A 113 -0.08 -1.22 -11.20
N GLU A 114 -0.37 -2.28 -11.96
CA GLU A 114 -0.49 -2.20 -13.42
C GLU A 114 -1.63 -1.27 -13.87
N ILE A 115 -2.74 -1.24 -13.13
CA ILE A 115 -3.83 -0.29 -13.43
C ILE A 115 -3.40 1.15 -13.13
N ILE A 116 -2.53 1.42 -12.14
CA ILE A 116 -2.00 2.77 -11.90
C ILE A 116 -1.15 3.25 -13.08
N HIS A 117 -0.39 2.37 -13.74
CA HIS A 117 0.26 2.70 -15.01
C HIS A 117 -0.76 3.10 -16.09
N ILE A 118 -1.88 2.36 -16.20
CA ILE A 118 -2.98 2.71 -17.12
C ILE A 118 -3.61 4.06 -16.75
N LEU A 119 -3.68 4.41 -15.47
CA LEU A 119 -4.22 5.69 -15.01
C LEU A 119 -3.29 6.88 -15.29
N GLY A 120 -2.07 6.64 -15.76
CA GLY A 120 -1.17 7.68 -16.28
C GLY A 120 0.13 7.85 -15.52
N PHE A 121 0.43 6.99 -14.53
CA PHE A 121 1.77 6.97 -13.93
C PHE A 121 2.72 6.14 -14.80
N SER A 122 3.28 6.75 -15.85
CA SER A 122 4.42 6.21 -16.55
C SER A 122 5.21 7.33 -17.24
N GLY A 123 6.50 7.12 -17.48
CA GLY A 123 7.38 8.16 -18.04
C GLY A 123 6.87 8.72 -19.37
N PHE A 124 6.38 7.86 -20.26
CA PHE A 124 5.76 8.28 -21.52
C PHE A 124 4.46 9.07 -21.32
N GLN A 125 3.66 8.74 -20.31
CA GLN A 125 2.38 9.38 -20.06
C GLN A 125 2.50 10.76 -19.42
N MET A 126 3.63 11.09 -18.77
CA MET A 126 3.83 12.40 -18.14
C MET A 126 3.71 13.57 -19.13
N GLN A 127 4.15 13.39 -20.38
CA GLN A 127 3.97 14.41 -21.43
C GLN A 127 2.49 14.59 -21.83
N LEU A 128 1.65 13.58 -21.55
CA LEU A 128 0.21 13.60 -21.77
C LEU A 128 -0.57 13.97 -20.51
N TRP A 129 0.10 14.47 -19.47
CA TRP A 129 -0.58 15.12 -18.35
C TRP A 129 -1.08 16.50 -18.78
N ILE A 130 -2.16 16.95 -18.15
CA ILE A 130 -2.78 18.24 -18.44
C ILE A 130 -1.99 19.35 -17.75
N ASP A 131 -1.50 20.28 -18.55
CA ASP A 131 -0.93 21.54 -18.08
C ASP A 131 -2.08 22.41 -17.53
N PRO A 132 -2.12 22.69 -16.22
CA PRO A 132 -3.21 23.43 -15.60
C PRO A 132 -3.32 24.88 -16.10
N ASP A 133 -2.25 25.44 -16.67
CA ASP A 133 -2.25 26.80 -17.20
C ASP A 133 -2.91 26.87 -18.59
N THR A 134 -2.89 25.77 -19.34
CA THR A 134 -3.37 25.74 -20.74
C THR A 134 -4.60 24.86 -20.95
N GLY A 135 -4.89 23.94 -20.03
CA GLY A 135 -5.92 22.91 -20.19
C GLY A 135 -5.63 21.87 -21.27
N LYS A 136 -4.40 21.82 -21.79
CA LYS A 136 -3.94 20.89 -22.82
C LYS A 136 -2.83 20.00 -22.29
N TYR A 137 -2.47 18.96 -23.04
CA TYR A 137 -1.27 18.18 -22.74
C TYR A 137 -0.02 19.07 -22.70
N TYR A 138 0.91 18.76 -21.79
CA TYR A 138 2.27 19.33 -21.86
C TYR A 138 2.91 19.08 -23.22
N GLY A 139 2.68 17.90 -23.80
CA GLY A 139 3.33 17.41 -25.01
C GLY A 139 4.81 17.15 -24.81
N GLN A 140 5.46 16.55 -25.82
CA GLN A 140 6.88 16.19 -25.76
C GLN A 140 7.77 17.39 -25.41
N TYR A 141 7.46 18.57 -25.95
CA TYR A 141 8.22 19.79 -25.69
C TYR A 141 7.90 20.45 -24.35
N GLY A 142 6.78 20.12 -23.69
CA GLY A 142 6.41 20.69 -22.39
C GLY A 142 6.87 19.87 -21.19
N LEU A 143 7.45 18.69 -21.39
CA LEU A 143 7.84 17.79 -20.29
C LEU A 143 8.85 18.43 -19.33
N HIS A 144 9.73 19.32 -19.82
CA HIS A 144 10.70 20.08 -19.01
C HIS A 144 10.04 21.08 -18.02
N LYS A 145 8.74 21.38 -18.18
CA LYS A 145 7.99 22.20 -17.23
C LYS A 145 7.66 21.46 -15.93
N ILE A 146 7.73 20.12 -15.94
CA ILE A 146 7.37 19.28 -14.78
C ILE A 146 8.44 18.26 -14.43
N THR A 147 9.44 18.04 -15.27
CA THR A 147 10.55 17.13 -15.01
C THR A 147 11.89 17.75 -15.34
N ARG A 148 12.93 17.31 -14.63
CA ARG A 148 14.32 17.60 -14.97
C ARG A 148 15.24 16.53 -14.40
N ASP A 149 16.44 16.45 -14.94
CA ASP A 149 17.47 15.56 -14.43
C ASP A 149 18.31 16.27 -13.36
N VAL A 150 18.63 15.55 -12.29
CA VAL A 150 19.55 15.97 -11.23
C VAL A 150 20.56 14.85 -10.96
N ILE A 151 21.67 15.18 -10.31
CA ILE A 151 22.64 14.17 -9.86
C ILE A 151 22.47 13.96 -8.36
N TYR A 152 21.91 12.82 -7.97
CA TYR A 152 21.82 12.41 -6.58
C TYR A 152 22.60 11.11 -6.38
N ARG A 153 23.38 11.05 -5.29
CA ARG A 153 24.18 9.87 -4.92
C ARG A 153 25.10 9.35 -6.04
N GLY A 154 25.52 10.24 -6.94
CA GLY A 154 26.37 9.91 -8.09
C GLY A 154 25.64 9.35 -9.31
N LEU A 155 24.30 9.33 -9.28
CA LEU A 155 23.45 8.80 -10.34
C LEU A 155 22.59 9.91 -10.94
N LYS A 156 22.29 9.76 -12.23
CA LYS A 156 21.40 10.67 -12.95
C LYS A 156 19.97 10.27 -12.62
N THR A 157 19.29 11.10 -11.83
CA THR A 157 17.92 10.86 -11.36
C THR A 157 16.98 11.88 -11.98
N GLN A 158 15.92 11.41 -12.63
CA GLN A 158 14.86 12.31 -13.08
C GLN A 158 13.95 12.64 -11.89
N ILE A 159 13.67 13.93 -11.70
CA ILE A 159 12.70 14.39 -10.71
C ILE A 159 11.45 14.93 -11.39
N VAL A 160 10.30 14.73 -10.76
CA VAL A 160 9.01 15.31 -11.13
C VAL A 160 8.59 16.36 -10.10
N PHE A 161 8.27 17.56 -10.56
CA PHE A 161 8.04 18.73 -9.71
C PHE A 161 6.70 19.44 -10.00
N SER A 162 5.71 18.70 -10.48
CA SER A 162 4.33 19.22 -10.55
C SER A 162 3.87 19.71 -9.16
N LYS A 163 3.01 20.72 -9.13
CA LYS A 163 2.63 21.43 -7.89
C LYS A 163 2.21 20.48 -6.76
N ASN A 164 1.31 19.54 -7.03
CA ASN A 164 0.77 18.66 -6.00
C ASN A 164 1.81 17.62 -5.53
N ILE A 165 2.59 17.05 -6.46
CA ILE A 165 3.65 16.10 -6.11
C ILE A 165 4.72 16.78 -5.24
N LEU A 166 5.19 17.96 -5.66
CA LEU A 166 6.24 18.70 -4.96
C LEU A 166 5.82 19.13 -3.55
N LEU A 167 4.61 19.69 -3.40
CA LEU A 167 4.07 20.06 -2.09
C LEU A 167 3.95 18.85 -1.16
N THR A 168 3.47 17.72 -1.70
CA THR A 168 3.35 16.47 -0.96
C THR A 168 4.71 15.98 -0.49
N ALA A 169 5.69 15.90 -1.39
CA ALA A 169 7.02 15.40 -1.09
C ALA A 169 7.74 16.29 -0.06
N ARG A 170 7.73 17.62 -0.24
CA ARG A 170 8.32 18.57 0.72
C ARG A 170 7.78 18.39 2.12
N LYS A 171 6.46 18.26 2.26
CA LYS A 171 5.83 18.02 3.58
C LYS A 171 6.18 16.65 4.13
N TYR A 172 6.08 15.60 3.31
CA TYR A 172 6.30 14.22 3.74
C TYR A 172 7.71 14.01 4.29
N TYR A 173 8.73 14.46 3.56
CA TYR A 173 10.10 14.34 3.99
C TYR A 173 10.53 15.45 4.97
N ASN A 174 9.71 16.48 5.21
CA ASN A 174 10.13 17.71 5.91
C ASN A 174 11.38 18.34 5.27
N CYS A 175 11.38 18.46 3.94
CA CYS A 175 12.47 19.04 3.16
C CYS A 175 11.97 20.22 2.32
N PRO A 176 11.99 21.46 2.85
CA PRO A 176 11.48 22.63 2.13
C PRO A 176 12.21 22.93 0.82
N THR A 177 13.50 22.58 0.72
CA THR A 177 14.33 22.82 -0.46
C THR A 177 14.28 21.69 -1.48
N MET A 178 13.44 20.67 -1.29
CA MET A 178 13.27 19.60 -2.26
C MET A 178 12.85 20.19 -3.61
N GLU A 179 13.49 19.77 -4.69
CA GLU A 179 13.29 20.33 -6.02
C GLU A 179 12.19 19.60 -6.81
N GLY A 180 11.99 18.32 -6.50
CA GLY A 180 11.03 17.41 -7.11
C GLY A 180 11.07 16.05 -6.43
N MET A 181 10.04 15.23 -6.66
CA MET A 181 10.02 13.83 -6.24
C MET A 181 10.87 13.00 -7.20
N GLN A 182 11.68 12.09 -6.67
CA GLN A 182 12.58 11.26 -7.47
C GLN A 182 11.81 10.11 -8.11
N LEU A 183 12.00 9.93 -9.41
CA LEU A 183 11.59 8.75 -10.14
C LEU A 183 12.74 7.75 -10.17
N GLU A 184 12.40 6.47 -10.27
CA GLU A 184 13.35 5.37 -10.37
C GLU A 184 14.41 5.64 -11.45
N ASN A 185 15.68 5.53 -11.05
CA ASN A 185 16.86 5.89 -11.83
C ASN A 185 17.73 4.68 -12.23
N GLU A 186 17.40 3.47 -11.75
CA GLU A 186 18.07 2.22 -12.09
C GLU A 186 17.12 1.27 -12.87
N GLY A 187 17.69 0.18 -13.41
CA GLY A 187 16.97 -0.79 -14.23
C GLY A 187 16.85 -0.44 -15.71
N GLY A 188 15.78 -0.95 -16.35
CA GLY A 188 15.54 -0.83 -17.78
C GLY A 188 14.36 0.07 -18.13
N ALA A 189 13.93 0.03 -19.40
CA ALA A 189 12.79 0.81 -19.89
C ALA A 189 11.45 0.51 -19.17
N GLY A 190 11.33 -0.69 -18.56
CA GLY A 190 10.19 -1.05 -17.74
C GLY A 190 10.20 -0.45 -16.33
N SER A 191 11.33 0.08 -15.86
CA SER A 191 11.51 0.63 -14.51
C SER A 191 11.67 2.14 -14.52
N LEU A 192 12.63 2.61 -15.33
CA LEU A 192 13.10 3.99 -15.37
C LEU A 192 11.97 4.99 -15.64
N GLY A 193 11.85 6.00 -14.77
CA GLY A 193 10.91 7.11 -14.96
C GLY A 193 9.42 6.76 -14.82
N SER A 194 9.06 5.52 -14.49
CA SER A 194 7.67 5.07 -14.34
C SER A 194 7.31 4.59 -12.94
N HIS A 195 8.28 4.63 -12.03
CA HIS A 195 8.15 4.24 -10.62
C HIS A 195 8.72 5.32 -9.72
N TRP A 196 8.37 5.30 -8.43
CA TRP A 196 9.08 6.10 -7.44
C TRP A 196 10.47 5.50 -7.16
N GLU A 197 11.43 6.38 -6.89
CA GLU A 197 12.77 6.01 -6.45
C GLU A 197 12.71 5.15 -5.19
N GLN A 198 13.05 3.87 -5.33
CA GLN A 198 12.86 2.88 -4.27
C GLN A 198 13.71 3.20 -3.03
N LEU A 199 14.86 3.87 -3.15
CA LEU A 199 15.64 4.27 -1.97
C LEU A 199 14.85 5.18 -1.02
N ILE A 200 14.09 6.15 -1.55
CA ILE A 200 13.35 7.13 -0.73
C ILE A 200 11.90 6.74 -0.47
N VAL A 201 11.37 5.73 -1.17
CA VAL A 201 10.01 5.20 -1.05
C VAL A 201 10.05 3.66 -1.03
N GLN A 202 9.94 3.07 0.15
CA GLN A 202 9.84 1.60 0.32
C GLN A 202 8.41 1.18 0.65
N ASN A 203 8.10 -0.10 0.42
CA ASN A 203 6.79 -0.69 0.74
C ASN A 203 5.61 0.03 0.08
N GLU A 204 5.83 0.59 -1.11
CA GLU A 204 4.84 1.41 -1.81
C GLU A 204 4.41 0.75 -3.11
N MET A 205 3.13 0.85 -3.44
CA MET A 205 2.53 0.18 -4.58
C MET A 205 3.28 0.40 -5.90
N MET A 206 3.88 1.57 -6.13
CA MET A 206 4.54 1.97 -7.39
C MET A 206 6.07 2.01 -7.30
N MET A 207 6.67 1.15 -6.47
CA MET A 207 8.10 0.86 -6.54
C MET A 207 8.40 -0.20 -7.62
N SER A 208 9.61 -0.20 -8.18
CA SER A 208 9.96 -1.07 -9.31
C SER A 208 10.33 -2.52 -8.93
N SER A 209 10.30 -2.87 -7.64
CA SER A 209 10.58 -4.23 -7.18
C SER A 209 9.39 -4.84 -6.46
N GLU A 210 9.35 -6.16 -6.40
CA GLU A 210 8.37 -6.88 -5.59
C GLU A 210 8.39 -6.41 -4.14
N VAL A 211 7.20 -6.25 -3.56
CA VAL A 211 7.01 -5.97 -2.15
C VAL A 211 6.70 -7.30 -1.47
N ILE A 212 7.57 -7.75 -0.56
CA ILE A 212 7.37 -9.02 0.18
C ILE A 212 6.31 -8.89 1.28
N THR A 213 6.00 -7.66 1.66
CA THR A 213 4.95 -7.25 2.60
C THR A 213 3.77 -6.66 1.83
N ASP A 214 2.70 -6.30 2.54
CA ASP A 214 1.52 -5.63 1.98
C ASP A 214 1.90 -4.27 1.39
N ALA A 215 1.65 -4.11 0.08
CA ALA A 215 2.04 -2.94 -0.69
C ALA A 215 1.10 -1.76 -0.40
N GLN A 216 1.66 -0.63 0.00
CA GLN A 216 0.86 0.52 0.44
C GLN A 216 0.63 1.52 -0.69
N LEU A 217 -0.61 2.00 -0.84
CA LEU A 217 -0.90 3.14 -1.72
C LEU A 217 -0.56 4.45 -0.99
N SER A 218 0.61 5.03 -1.28
CA SER A 218 1.08 6.20 -0.53
C SER A 218 0.41 7.51 -0.96
N VAL A 219 0.62 8.53 -0.12
CA VAL A 219 0.30 9.92 -0.44
C VAL A 219 1.04 10.43 -1.69
N HIS A 220 2.18 9.84 -2.07
CA HIS A 220 2.94 10.25 -3.25
C HIS A 220 2.22 9.84 -4.54
N THR A 221 1.81 8.57 -4.64
CA THR A 221 1.04 8.07 -5.79
C THR A 221 -0.32 8.75 -5.89
N ILE A 222 -0.98 9.00 -4.75
CA ILE A 222 -2.24 9.76 -4.73
C ILE A 222 -2.05 11.21 -5.20
N ALA A 223 -0.94 11.86 -4.82
CA ALA A 223 -0.64 13.22 -5.26
C ALA A 223 -0.31 13.31 -6.76
N LEU A 224 0.21 12.22 -7.35
CA LEU A 224 0.43 12.14 -8.79
C LEU A 224 -0.89 12.00 -9.55
N LEU A 225 -1.81 11.17 -9.06
CA LEU A 225 -3.05 10.88 -9.77
C LEU A 225 -4.13 11.97 -9.62
N ASP A 226 -3.98 12.89 -8.66
CA ASP A 226 -4.73 14.15 -8.38
C ASP A 226 -6.26 14.07 -8.22
N TRP A 227 -6.92 13.06 -8.79
CA TRP A 227 -8.37 12.85 -8.83
C TRP A 227 -8.83 11.69 -7.92
N LEU A 228 -7.90 11.09 -7.16
CA LEU A 228 -8.21 10.00 -6.24
C LEU A 228 -8.79 10.50 -4.92
N SER A 229 -9.65 9.67 -4.33
CA SER A 229 -10.02 9.82 -2.93
C SER A 229 -8.78 9.71 -2.04
N LYS A 230 -8.40 10.82 -1.41
CA LYS A 230 -7.29 10.89 -0.43
C LYS A 230 -7.51 9.99 0.78
N GLN A 231 -8.69 9.39 0.95
CA GLN A 231 -9.02 8.49 2.04
C GLN A 231 -8.37 7.12 1.97
N MET A 232 -7.95 6.71 0.78
CA MET A 232 -7.30 5.41 0.56
C MET A 232 -5.78 5.52 0.63
N ALA A 233 -5.25 6.69 1.01
CA ALA A 233 -3.85 6.83 1.34
C ALA A 233 -3.52 5.99 2.58
N ASP A 234 -2.58 5.08 2.39
CA ASP A 234 -1.97 4.32 3.46
C ASP A 234 -0.95 5.16 4.22
N ASN A 235 -0.72 4.78 5.48
CA ASN A 235 0.25 5.46 6.34
C ASN A 235 1.66 4.92 6.04
N LEU A 236 2.37 5.54 5.10
CA LEU A 236 3.79 5.25 4.91
C LEU A 236 4.65 6.04 5.93
N TYR A 237 5.66 5.37 6.49
CA TYR A 237 6.60 5.95 7.48
C TYR A 237 8.04 6.06 6.98
N TRP A 238 8.41 5.29 5.94
CA TRP A 238 9.75 5.31 5.38
C TRP A 238 10.15 6.72 4.94
N GLY A 239 11.24 7.27 5.50
CA GLY A 239 11.76 8.59 5.16
C GLY A 239 10.94 9.79 5.69
N LYS A 240 9.80 9.54 6.34
CA LYS A 240 8.90 10.60 6.80
C LYS A 240 9.57 11.52 7.81
N GLY A 241 9.59 12.81 7.51
CA GLY A 241 10.16 13.85 8.36
C GLY A 241 11.69 13.83 8.52
N LYS A 242 12.42 13.04 7.72
CA LYS A 242 13.87 12.86 7.85
C LYS A 242 14.73 14.00 7.28
N GLY A 243 14.10 14.96 6.61
CA GLY A 243 14.73 16.14 6.05
C GLY A 243 15.47 15.88 4.74
N CYS A 244 16.08 16.96 4.22
CA CYS A 244 16.71 16.93 2.91
C CYS A 244 17.92 16.00 2.81
N SER A 245 18.63 15.77 3.92
CA SER A 245 19.76 14.83 3.91
C SER A 245 19.32 13.41 3.57
N PHE A 246 18.16 12.96 4.06
CA PHE A 246 17.60 11.66 3.68
C PHE A 246 17.27 11.62 2.18
N VAL A 247 16.56 12.63 1.68
CA VAL A 247 16.12 12.70 0.27
C VAL A 247 17.31 12.70 -0.69
N ILE A 248 18.33 13.51 -0.40
CA ILE A 248 19.45 13.75 -1.33
C ILE A 248 20.54 12.68 -1.16
N GLN A 249 20.87 12.30 0.07
CA GLN A 249 22.04 11.46 0.37
C GLN A 249 21.66 10.03 0.77
N GLY A 250 20.46 9.80 1.30
CA GLY A 250 20.02 8.45 1.68
C GLY A 250 20.98 7.78 2.68
N CYS A 251 21.38 6.55 2.37
CA CYS A 251 22.35 5.81 3.18
C CYS A 251 23.78 6.37 3.14
N TYR A 252 24.10 7.26 2.20
CA TYR A 252 25.40 7.96 2.10
C TYR A 252 25.49 9.18 3.01
N SER A 253 24.41 9.53 3.71
CA SER A 253 24.43 10.61 4.68
C SER A 253 25.38 10.32 5.84
N LYS A 254 25.97 11.37 6.40
CA LYS A 254 26.65 11.30 7.70
C LYS A 254 25.68 11.07 8.85
N GLN A 255 24.41 11.41 8.67
CA GLN A 255 23.35 11.14 9.62
C GLN A 255 22.92 9.67 9.50
N SER A 256 22.85 8.98 10.64
CA SER A 256 22.30 7.63 10.66
C SER A 256 20.76 7.69 10.63
N PHE A 257 20.16 7.00 9.66
CA PHE A 257 18.71 6.83 9.56
C PHE A 257 18.30 5.42 9.96
N HIS A 258 17.17 5.30 10.65
CA HIS A 258 16.67 4.00 11.14
C HIS A 258 16.18 3.10 9.99
N GLU A 259 15.81 3.70 8.87
CA GLU A 259 15.42 3.07 7.61
C GLU A 259 16.51 2.12 7.10
N PHE A 260 17.77 2.54 7.20
CA PHE A 260 18.91 1.77 6.72
C PHE A 260 19.52 0.91 7.84
N PRO A 261 20.05 -0.28 7.50
CA PRO A 261 20.71 -1.15 8.46
C PRO A 261 22.05 -0.55 8.89
N GLN A 262 22.33 -0.59 10.19
CA GLN A 262 23.61 -0.12 10.75
C GLN A 262 24.67 -1.23 10.82
N GLN A 263 24.26 -2.50 10.71
CA GLN A 263 25.11 -3.67 10.85
C GLN A 263 24.65 -4.77 9.90
N LEU A 264 25.59 -5.57 9.41
CA LEU A 264 25.38 -6.77 8.60
C LEU A 264 25.01 -7.97 9.49
N LYS A 265 23.86 -7.89 10.16
CA LYS A 265 23.33 -8.95 11.02
C LYS A 265 21.82 -9.04 10.89
N VAL A 266 21.28 -10.22 11.19
CA VAL A 266 19.83 -10.46 11.25
C VAL A 266 19.14 -9.45 12.15
N GLN A 267 18.15 -8.75 11.60
CA GLN A 267 17.38 -7.72 12.30
C GLN A 267 15.94 -7.67 11.78
N CYS A 268 15.05 -7.05 12.55
CA CYS A 268 13.70 -6.80 12.06
C CYS A 268 13.74 -5.82 10.89
N SER A 269 12.80 -5.98 9.96
CA SER A 269 12.51 -4.97 8.93
C SER A 269 12.09 -3.64 9.56
N PHE A 270 12.04 -2.57 8.76
CA PHE A 270 11.69 -1.23 9.24
C PHE A 270 10.32 -1.17 9.93
N GLU A 271 9.32 -1.83 9.35
CA GLU A 271 7.95 -1.89 9.92
C GLU A 271 7.75 -3.07 10.89
N ASN A 272 8.81 -3.81 11.21
CA ASN A 272 8.75 -5.01 12.04
C ASN A 272 7.89 -6.15 11.45
N ASP A 273 7.66 -6.22 10.15
CA ASP A 273 6.82 -7.28 9.55
C ASP A 273 7.54 -8.63 9.42
N GLY A 274 8.85 -8.64 9.57
CA GLY A 274 9.67 -9.85 9.53
C GLY A 274 11.10 -9.57 9.94
N TYR A 275 11.97 -10.56 9.77
CA TYR A 275 13.40 -10.38 9.97
C TYR A 275 14.25 -11.11 8.93
N GLY A 276 15.45 -10.59 8.72
CA GLY A 276 16.43 -11.10 7.79
C GLY A 276 17.74 -10.35 7.93
N GLU A 277 18.75 -10.76 7.17
CA GLU A 277 19.96 -9.96 7.03
C GLU A 277 19.73 -8.78 6.10
N PRO A 278 20.51 -7.69 6.21
CA PRO A 278 20.51 -6.63 5.22
C PRO A 278 20.70 -7.17 3.80
N ALA A 279 19.89 -6.67 2.87
CA ALA A 279 20.02 -6.98 1.45
C ALA A 279 19.99 -5.70 0.62
N THR A 280 20.47 -5.78 -0.61
CA THR A 280 20.34 -4.71 -1.62
C THR A 280 19.42 -5.21 -2.73
N THR A 281 18.81 -4.28 -3.47
CA THR A 281 18.07 -4.55 -4.71
C THR A 281 18.75 -3.79 -5.84
N PRO A 282 18.45 -4.10 -7.12
CA PRO A 282 18.98 -3.35 -8.25
C PRO A 282 18.56 -1.87 -8.33
N TYR A 283 17.70 -1.40 -7.42
CA TYR A 283 17.02 -0.09 -7.44
C TYR A 283 17.22 0.69 -6.14
N LEU A 284 18.31 0.39 -5.43
CA LEU A 284 18.58 0.94 -4.10
C LEU A 284 19.77 1.88 -4.11
N ASP A 285 20.23 2.35 -5.26
CA ASP A 285 21.45 3.13 -5.41
C ASP A 285 22.63 2.48 -4.68
N LYS A 286 22.73 1.14 -4.72
CA LYS A 286 23.72 0.32 -3.99
C LYS A 286 23.66 0.44 -2.45
N CYS A 287 22.62 1.04 -1.89
CA CYS A 287 22.33 0.98 -0.46
C CYS A 287 21.82 -0.40 -0.05
N MET A 288 21.88 -0.67 1.25
CA MET A 288 21.23 -1.84 1.85
C MET A 288 19.96 -1.42 2.56
N MET A 289 18.97 -2.31 2.53
CA MET A 289 17.74 -2.21 3.31
C MET A 289 17.67 -3.34 4.35
N LYS A 290 16.81 -3.16 5.35
CA LYS A 290 16.48 -4.22 6.31
C LYS A 290 15.52 -5.20 5.64
N SER A 291 16.06 -6.30 5.11
CA SER A 291 15.29 -7.28 4.36
C SER A 291 14.58 -8.29 5.25
N ILE A 292 13.74 -9.13 4.64
CA ILE A 292 12.99 -10.20 5.28
C ILE A 292 13.27 -11.48 4.50
N TYR A 293 13.63 -12.57 5.19
CA TYR A 293 13.59 -13.89 4.57
C TYR A 293 12.15 -14.38 4.52
N GLY A 294 11.72 -15.01 3.43
CA GLY A 294 10.31 -15.41 3.24
C GLY A 294 9.77 -16.29 4.36
N GLU A 295 10.58 -17.20 4.90
CA GLU A 295 10.21 -18.04 6.06
C GLU A 295 10.16 -17.30 7.40
N ASN A 296 10.64 -16.06 7.44
CA ASN A 296 10.66 -15.18 8.61
C ASN A 296 9.74 -13.95 8.45
N LEU A 297 8.86 -13.95 7.43
CA LEU A 297 7.76 -13.00 7.31
C LEU A 297 6.74 -13.29 8.42
N CYS A 298 6.66 -12.42 9.43
CA CYS A 298 5.83 -12.63 10.62
C CYS A 298 4.34 -12.66 10.31
N THR A 299 3.93 -11.98 9.24
CA THR A 299 2.52 -11.85 8.84
C THR A 299 1.98 -13.09 8.13
N SER A 300 2.85 -13.96 7.60
CA SER A 300 2.45 -15.16 6.87
C SER A 300 2.15 -16.34 7.80
N PHE A 301 0.89 -16.76 7.86
CA PHE A 301 0.48 -17.91 8.66
C PHE A 301 1.19 -19.22 8.26
N LYS A 302 1.60 -19.34 6.99
CA LYS A 302 2.31 -20.52 6.45
C LYS A 302 3.62 -20.80 7.19
N ASN A 303 4.24 -19.75 7.74
CA ASN A 303 5.52 -19.86 8.43
C ASN A 303 5.42 -20.57 9.79
N ASN A 304 4.21 -20.75 10.34
CA ASN A 304 4.01 -21.66 11.48
C ASN A 304 4.33 -23.12 11.13
N PHE A 305 4.17 -23.54 9.87
CA PHE A 305 4.41 -24.92 9.44
C PHE A 305 5.75 -25.12 8.75
N LYS A 306 6.30 -24.07 8.11
CA LYS A 306 7.61 -24.13 7.46
C LYS A 306 8.77 -24.17 8.47
N ASN A 307 8.61 -23.49 9.60
CA ASN A 307 9.65 -23.41 10.62
C ASN A 307 9.55 -24.58 11.61
N LYS A 308 10.62 -25.37 11.75
CA LYS A 308 10.63 -26.56 12.63
C LYS A 308 10.71 -26.26 14.13
N ASN A 309 11.08 -25.02 14.50
CA ASN A 309 11.39 -24.64 15.89
C ASN A 309 10.44 -23.57 16.45
N VAL A 310 9.27 -23.37 15.83
CA VAL A 310 8.29 -22.33 16.23
C VAL A 310 7.92 -22.46 17.69
N ASP A 311 7.53 -23.65 18.14
CA ASP A 311 7.15 -23.89 19.54
C ASP A 311 8.32 -23.73 20.51
N ILE A 312 9.50 -24.22 20.12
CA ILE A 312 10.71 -24.10 20.97
C ILE A 312 11.12 -22.63 21.11
N LYS A 313 11.00 -21.83 20.04
CA LYS A 313 11.32 -20.41 20.05
C LYS A 313 10.16 -19.53 20.53
N LEU A 314 9.00 -20.13 20.83
CA LEU A 314 7.76 -19.43 21.16
C LEU A 314 7.35 -18.38 20.11
N GLU A 315 7.58 -18.67 18.83
CA GLU A 315 7.18 -17.78 17.73
C GLU A 315 5.73 -18.02 17.34
N ALA A 316 5.07 -17.01 16.82
CA ALA A 316 3.76 -17.18 16.22
C ALA A 316 3.67 -16.29 14.99
N TYR A 317 3.19 -16.85 13.88
CA TYR A 317 3.06 -16.15 12.61
C TYR A 317 1.60 -15.97 12.22
N GLY A 318 1.28 -14.85 11.57
CA GLY A 318 -0.06 -14.48 11.15
C GLY A 318 -0.22 -12.96 11.06
N VAL A 319 -1.34 -12.50 10.48
CA VAL A 319 -1.61 -11.08 10.21
C VAL A 319 -1.51 -10.14 11.42
N ASN A 320 -1.53 -10.69 12.64
CA ASN A 320 -1.40 -9.99 13.92
C ASN A 320 -0.04 -10.23 14.61
N SER A 321 0.97 -10.67 13.87
CA SER A 321 2.33 -10.90 14.36
C SER A 321 3.31 -9.91 13.78
N LYS A 322 4.26 -9.47 14.60
CA LYS A 322 5.39 -8.63 14.21
C LYS A 322 6.69 -9.16 14.81
N CYS A 323 7.81 -8.76 14.23
CA CYS A 323 9.16 -9.05 14.68
C CYS A 323 9.52 -8.23 15.91
N PHE A 324 10.03 -8.90 16.94
CA PHE A 324 10.60 -8.28 18.12
C PHE A 324 12.06 -8.69 18.30
N THR A 325 12.82 -7.84 18.99
CA THR A 325 14.07 -8.30 19.60
C THR A 325 13.72 -9.18 20.81
N SER A 326 14.02 -10.47 20.70
CA SER A 326 13.51 -11.47 21.62
C SER A 326 14.42 -12.68 21.67
N THR A 327 14.69 -13.18 22.87
CA THR A 327 15.35 -14.46 23.14
C THR A 327 14.35 -15.50 23.62
N SER A 328 13.09 -15.37 23.23
CA SER A 328 12.03 -16.29 23.66
C SER A 328 12.38 -17.73 23.33
N THR A 329 12.18 -18.58 24.32
CA THR A 329 12.42 -20.02 24.22
C THR A 329 11.58 -20.79 25.23
N ASN A 330 11.22 -22.02 24.91
CA ASN A 330 10.54 -22.94 25.84
C ASN A 330 11.58 -23.72 26.67
N GLY A 331 12.44 -23.00 27.40
CA GLY A 331 13.45 -23.59 28.28
C GLY A 331 14.70 -24.14 27.58
N VAL A 332 14.87 -23.92 26.28
CA VAL A 332 16.03 -24.39 25.51
C VAL A 332 17.04 -23.28 25.29
N LYS A 333 18.31 -23.53 25.61
CA LYS A 333 19.41 -22.56 25.39
C LYS A 333 20.00 -22.72 23.99
N PHE A 334 19.90 -21.68 23.18
CA PHE A 334 20.50 -21.63 21.84
C PHE A 334 21.95 -21.10 21.90
N ILE A 335 22.88 -21.78 21.21
CA ILE A 335 24.31 -21.44 21.23
C ILE A 335 24.61 -20.20 20.37
N ASN A 336 23.83 -19.95 19.32
CA ASN A 336 23.95 -18.80 18.41
C ASN A 336 22.58 -18.16 18.17
N ASP A 337 21.96 -17.66 19.22
CA ASP A 337 20.64 -17.04 19.10
C ASP A 337 20.73 -15.70 18.34
N ILE A 338 20.00 -15.59 17.23
CA ILE A 338 19.84 -14.36 16.45
C ILE A 338 19.03 -13.28 17.18
N GLN A 339 18.32 -13.64 18.25
CA GLN A 339 17.53 -12.75 19.11
C GLN A 339 16.48 -11.92 18.35
N LYS A 340 15.86 -12.53 17.33
CA LYS A 340 14.74 -12.00 16.55
C LYS A 340 13.66 -13.08 16.46
N ARG A 341 12.42 -12.70 16.74
CA ARG A 341 11.28 -13.62 16.83
C ARG A 341 10.00 -12.93 16.41
N CYS A 342 9.09 -13.66 15.77
CA CYS A 342 7.74 -13.21 15.48
C CYS A 342 6.81 -13.50 16.66
N HIS A 343 6.12 -12.47 17.16
CA HIS A 343 5.15 -12.61 18.25
C HIS A 343 3.83 -11.93 17.91
N ILE A 344 2.73 -12.51 18.38
CA ILE A 344 1.40 -11.90 18.28
C ILE A 344 1.38 -10.64 19.13
N TYR A 345 0.87 -9.54 18.59
CA TYR A 345 0.77 -8.28 19.29
C TYR A 345 -0.64 -7.70 19.24
N LYS A 346 -0.94 -6.82 20.20
CA LYS A 346 -2.13 -5.99 20.21
C LYS A 346 -1.78 -4.62 20.78
N CYS A 347 -1.99 -3.59 19.99
CA CYS A 347 -1.85 -2.21 20.44
C CYS A 347 -3.12 -1.73 21.16
N SER A 348 -2.92 -0.93 22.21
CA SER A 348 -3.98 -0.15 22.83
C SER A 348 -4.48 0.95 21.88
N SER A 349 -5.74 1.36 22.04
CA SER A 349 -6.37 2.37 21.18
C SER A 349 -5.71 3.76 21.25
N ASP A 350 -5.01 4.05 22.35
CA ASP A 350 -4.25 5.29 22.54
C ASP A 350 -2.76 5.16 22.16
N MET A 351 -2.34 3.98 21.67
CA MET A 351 -0.97 3.65 21.28
C MET A 351 0.06 3.82 22.41
N LYS A 352 -0.37 3.75 23.68
CA LYS A 352 0.54 3.90 24.85
C LYS A 352 1.00 2.58 25.45
N SER A 353 0.38 1.48 25.03
CA SER A 353 0.78 0.14 25.46
C SER A 353 0.61 -0.90 24.35
N ILE A 354 1.46 -1.92 24.41
CA ILE A 354 1.48 -3.05 23.48
C ILE A 354 1.42 -4.33 24.31
N ILE A 355 0.45 -5.19 24.00
CA ILE A 355 0.35 -6.53 24.57
C ILE A 355 1.01 -7.49 23.59
N ILE A 356 1.99 -8.26 24.05
CA ILE A 356 2.68 -9.30 23.29
C ILE A 356 2.21 -10.65 23.84
N SER A 357 1.68 -11.51 22.98
CA SER A 357 1.08 -12.80 23.37
C SER A 357 1.96 -13.96 22.90
N LEU A 358 2.29 -14.86 23.83
CA LEU A 358 3.00 -16.12 23.61
C LEU A 358 2.02 -17.28 23.88
N PRO A 359 1.24 -17.69 22.87
CA PRO A 359 0.13 -18.63 23.06
C PRO A 359 0.59 -20.01 23.55
N GLN A 360 1.78 -20.47 23.16
CA GLN A 360 2.32 -21.80 23.51
C GLN A 360 2.48 -22.01 25.01
N ILE A 361 2.63 -20.93 25.78
CA ILE A 361 2.80 -20.97 27.24
C ILE A 361 1.71 -20.17 27.96
N ASN A 362 0.65 -19.79 27.25
CA ASN A 362 -0.44 -18.97 27.76
C ASN A 362 0.04 -17.72 28.52
N ARG A 363 0.99 -16.98 27.93
CA ARG A 363 1.63 -15.82 28.56
C ARG A 363 1.38 -14.55 27.76
N GLN A 364 1.17 -13.45 28.46
CA GLN A 364 1.13 -12.10 27.89
C GLN A 364 2.12 -11.19 28.58
N ILE A 365 2.80 -10.35 27.81
CA ILE A 365 3.70 -9.30 28.27
C ILE A 365 3.06 -7.98 27.88
N ILE A 366 3.02 -7.04 28.82
CA ILE A 366 2.45 -5.71 28.60
C ILE A 366 3.61 -4.71 28.61
N CYS A 367 3.88 -4.14 27.45
CA CYS A 367 4.83 -3.05 27.28
C CYS A 367 4.12 -1.74 27.55
N THR A 368 4.46 -1.07 28.66
CA THR A 368 4.02 0.30 28.98
C THR A 368 5.13 1.33 28.85
N LYS A 369 6.38 0.88 28.68
CA LYS A 369 7.55 1.73 28.50
C LYS A 369 8.32 1.33 27.24
N GLN A 370 8.60 2.31 26.39
CA GLN A 370 9.34 2.12 25.15
C GLN A 370 10.78 1.65 25.42
N GLY A 371 11.24 0.66 24.65
CA GLY A 371 12.59 0.10 24.77
C GLY A 371 12.87 -0.74 26.03
N GLU A 372 11.87 -0.96 26.88
CA GLU A 372 12.03 -1.76 28.10
C GLU A 372 12.30 -3.23 27.79
N VAL A 373 13.20 -3.86 28.56
CA VAL A 373 13.49 -5.29 28.45
C VAL A 373 12.64 -6.05 29.46
N MET A 374 11.72 -6.87 28.95
CA MET A 374 10.74 -7.61 29.74
C MET A 374 11.15 -9.09 29.86
N PRO A 375 11.29 -9.65 31.06
CA PRO A 375 11.42 -11.10 31.22
C PRO A 375 10.11 -11.79 30.85
N ILE A 376 10.18 -12.87 30.07
CA ILE A 376 8.98 -13.63 29.66
C ILE A 376 8.32 -14.26 30.89
N ASN A 377 9.14 -14.85 31.76
CA ASN A 377 8.75 -15.36 33.06
C ASN A 377 9.63 -14.74 34.15
N PRO A 378 9.09 -13.88 35.04
CA PRO A 378 9.87 -13.23 36.10
C PRO A 378 10.51 -14.19 37.11
N LYS A 379 10.03 -15.44 37.18
CA LYS A 379 10.53 -16.47 38.10
C LYS A 379 11.47 -17.48 37.42
N ASN A 380 11.59 -17.43 36.09
CA ASN A 380 12.37 -18.39 35.34
C ASN A 380 12.99 -17.76 34.09
N ASP A 381 14.29 -17.46 34.17
CA ASP A 381 15.07 -16.89 33.08
C ASP A 381 15.26 -17.83 31.88
N SER A 382 14.97 -19.13 32.02
CA SER A 382 15.07 -20.10 30.92
C SER A 382 14.11 -19.80 29.77
N PHE A 383 13.11 -18.94 29.98
CA PHE A 383 12.19 -18.51 28.93
C PHE A 383 12.70 -17.33 28.10
N GLY A 384 13.76 -16.65 28.56
CA GLY A 384 14.34 -15.50 27.88
C GLY A 384 13.58 -14.19 28.13
N LYS A 385 13.84 -13.20 27.27
CA LYS A 385 13.37 -11.82 27.41
C LYS A 385 12.89 -11.27 26.06
N ILE A 386 12.01 -10.27 26.10
CA ILE A 386 11.54 -9.51 24.94
C ILE A 386 11.81 -8.02 25.17
N VAL A 387 12.28 -7.32 24.15
CA VAL A 387 12.45 -5.86 24.18
C VAL A 387 11.22 -5.20 23.59
N CYS A 388 10.60 -4.30 24.37
CA CYS A 388 9.48 -3.49 23.92
C CYS A 388 9.90 -2.52 22.79
N PRO A 389 9.02 -2.24 21.80
CA PRO A 389 9.35 -1.33 20.71
C PRO A 389 9.83 0.04 21.19
N SER A 390 10.76 0.64 20.46
CA SER A 390 11.35 1.94 20.80
C SER A 390 10.42 3.12 20.49
N SER A 391 9.42 2.92 19.62
CA SER A 391 8.37 3.89 19.30
C SER A 391 7.04 3.17 19.18
N PHE A 392 6.14 3.36 20.15
CA PHE A 392 4.82 2.71 20.12
C PHE A 392 3.93 3.26 19.02
N VAL A 393 3.97 4.58 18.78
CA VAL A 393 3.18 5.21 17.71
C VAL A 393 3.57 4.65 16.35
N GLN A 394 4.86 4.59 16.03
CA GLN A 394 5.32 4.03 14.75
C GLN A 394 4.97 2.55 14.64
N PHE A 395 5.21 1.77 15.70
CA PHE A 395 4.93 0.33 15.71
C PHE A 395 3.43 0.01 15.57
N CYS A 396 2.55 0.87 16.12
CA CYS A 396 1.11 0.62 16.21
C CYS A 396 0.27 1.34 15.13
N ASP A 397 0.79 2.38 14.47
CA ASP A 397 0.09 3.08 13.36
C ASP A 397 0.45 2.49 11.99
N SER A 398 0.94 1.24 11.95
CA SER A 398 1.09 0.47 10.72
C SER A 398 -0.28 0.13 10.13
N VAL A 399 -0.37 0.03 8.81
CA VAL A 399 -1.58 -0.41 8.11
C VAL A 399 -1.93 -1.82 8.57
N PRO A 400 -3.12 -2.08 9.14
CA PRO A 400 -3.49 -3.42 9.56
C PRO A 400 -3.76 -4.29 8.33
N LEU A 401 -3.24 -5.52 8.35
CA LEU A 401 -3.58 -6.53 7.36
C LEU A 401 -4.98 -7.09 7.61
N CYS A 402 -5.68 -7.44 6.54
CA CYS A 402 -6.98 -8.05 6.65
C CYS A 402 -6.88 -9.53 7.01
N ILE A 403 -7.79 -9.99 7.88
CA ILE A 403 -7.90 -11.40 8.26
C ILE A 403 -8.11 -12.23 6.98
N ASN A 404 -7.37 -13.34 6.88
CA ASN A 404 -7.40 -14.26 5.75
C ASN A 404 -7.26 -13.59 4.37
N HIS A 405 -6.66 -12.39 4.29
CA HIS A 405 -6.53 -11.61 3.05
C HIS A 405 -7.87 -11.53 2.27
N CYS A 406 -8.95 -11.24 2.99
CA CYS A 406 -10.29 -11.13 2.43
C CYS A 406 -10.76 -12.38 1.65
N SER A 407 -10.23 -13.55 2.02
CA SER A 407 -10.58 -14.88 1.51
C SER A 407 -10.56 -15.01 -0.01
N SER A 408 -9.68 -14.25 -0.69
CA SER A 408 -9.58 -14.20 -2.16
C SER A 408 -10.87 -13.75 -2.88
N VAL A 409 -11.83 -13.18 -2.15
CA VAL A 409 -13.14 -12.73 -2.67
C VAL A 409 -13.45 -11.30 -2.22
N GLY A 410 -12.40 -10.55 -1.90
CA GLY A 410 -12.41 -9.13 -1.59
C GLY A 410 -11.00 -8.56 -1.68
N ILE A 411 -10.85 -7.28 -1.37
CA ILE A 411 -9.54 -6.61 -1.26
C ILE A 411 -9.41 -5.96 0.10
N CYS A 412 -8.19 -5.98 0.65
CA CYS A 412 -7.92 -5.26 1.89
C CYS A 412 -7.81 -3.76 1.64
N VAL A 413 -8.52 -2.96 2.44
CA VAL A 413 -8.36 -1.51 2.46
C VAL A 413 -8.23 -1.07 3.91
N ARG A 414 -7.02 -0.72 4.35
CA ARG A 414 -6.76 -0.20 5.70
C ARG A 414 -7.30 -1.09 6.83
N GLY A 415 -7.16 -2.40 6.69
CA GLY A 415 -7.54 -3.39 7.71
C GLY A 415 -9.00 -3.82 7.72
N TYR A 416 -9.81 -3.40 6.76
CA TYR A 416 -11.14 -3.99 6.52
C TYR A 416 -11.27 -4.44 5.07
N CYS A 417 -12.09 -5.46 4.84
CA CYS A 417 -12.28 -6.01 3.51
C CYS A 417 -13.39 -5.30 2.72
N LEU A 418 -13.13 -5.02 1.44
CA LEU A 418 -14.16 -4.72 0.46
C LEU A 418 -14.52 -6.00 -0.28
N CYS A 419 -15.65 -6.60 0.09
CA CYS A 419 -16.07 -7.89 -0.46
C CYS A 419 -16.73 -7.74 -1.83
N LEU A 420 -16.53 -8.75 -2.69
CA LEU A 420 -17.27 -8.87 -3.94
C LEU A 420 -18.79 -9.04 -3.69
N PRO A 421 -19.63 -8.66 -4.67
CA PRO A 421 -21.07 -8.91 -4.59
C PRO A 421 -21.37 -10.38 -4.26
N GLY A 422 -22.32 -10.60 -3.34
CA GLY A 422 -22.65 -11.94 -2.84
C GLY A 422 -21.76 -12.48 -1.69
N TRP A 423 -20.71 -11.78 -1.28
CA TRP A 423 -19.81 -12.17 -0.18
C TRP A 423 -19.71 -11.14 0.94
N ALA A 424 -19.73 -11.55 2.20
CA ALA A 424 -19.73 -10.66 3.35
C ALA A 424 -18.97 -11.26 4.53
N GLY A 425 -18.79 -10.46 5.59
CA GLY A 425 -18.07 -10.85 6.79
C GLY A 425 -16.71 -10.18 6.88
N ILE A 426 -16.09 -10.25 8.05
CA ILE A 426 -14.84 -9.54 8.37
C ILE A 426 -13.72 -9.85 7.37
N ASP A 427 -13.72 -11.05 6.80
CA ASP A 427 -12.78 -11.55 5.81
C ASP A 427 -13.46 -11.98 4.50
N CYS A 428 -14.70 -11.57 4.25
CA CYS A 428 -15.50 -11.95 3.08
C CYS A 428 -15.75 -13.46 2.89
N SER A 429 -15.49 -14.31 3.88
CA SER A 429 -15.61 -15.78 3.75
C SER A 429 -17.04 -16.31 3.63
N VAL A 430 -18.06 -15.48 3.90
CA VAL A 430 -19.46 -15.93 3.96
C VAL A 430 -20.24 -15.48 2.73
N ARG A 431 -20.82 -16.44 1.99
CA ARG A 431 -21.79 -16.13 0.92
C ARG A 431 -23.05 -15.52 1.54
N CYS A 432 -23.28 -14.24 1.27
CA CYS A 432 -24.40 -13.49 1.81
C CYS A 432 -24.73 -12.26 0.95
N ASN A 433 -26.01 -12.10 0.60
CA ASN A 433 -26.52 -10.89 -0.07
C ASN A 433 -26.95 -9.81 0.92
N TYR A 434 -26.94 -10.12 2.23
CA TYR A 434 -27.32 -9.22 3.32
C TYR A 434 -26.09 -8.87 4.16
N VAL A 435 -26.11 -9.17 5.46
CA VAL A 435 -25.03 -8.89 6.41
C VAL A 435 -24.66 -10.13 7.21
N VAL A 436 -23.45 -10.14 7.77
CA VAL A 436 -22.92 -11.27 8.54
C VAL A 436 -22.79 -10.90 10.01
N GLN A 437 -23.42 -11.68 10.88
CA GLN A 437 -23.28 -11.57 12.33
C GLN A 437 -22.82 -12.92 12.89
N ASN A 438 -21.70 -12.92 13.64
CA ASN A 438 -21.12 -14.14 14.22
C ASN A 438 -20.91 -15.27 13.20
N GLY A 439 -20.46 -14.93 11.98
CA GLY A 439 -20.22 -15.90 10.90
C GLY A 439 -21.46 -16.39 10.17
N VAL A 440 -22.66 -15.88 10.48
CA VAL A 440 -23.93 -16.30 9.85
C VAL A 440 -24.53 -15.17 9.04
N CYS A 441 -25.02 -15.49 7.83
CA CYS A 441 -25.77 -14.55 6.99
C CYS A 441 -27.15 -14.28 7.60
N VAL A 442 -27.44 -13.02 7.90
CA VAL A 442 -28.70 -12.56 8.50
C VAL A 442 -29.22 -11.34 7.75
N ASN A 443 -30.53 -11.11 7.80
CA ASN A 443 -31.15 -10.01 7.06
C ASN A 443 -30.73 -8.62 7.55
N ASN A 444 -30.43 -8.46 8.84
CA ASN A 444 -30.00 -7.19 9.44
C ASN A 444 -29.23 -7.43 10.75
N CYS A 445 -28.44 -6.44 11.18
CA CYS A 445 -27.74 -6.47 12.45
C CYS A 445 -28.70 -6.32 13.63
N THR A 446 -28.53 -7.19 14.63
CA THR A 446 -29.31 -7.18 15.86
C THR A 446 -28.71 -6.24 16.92
N GLY A 447 -29.54 -5.74 17.83
CA GLY A 447 -29.11 -4.83 18.90
C GLY A 447 -28.51 -3.52 18.40
N ASN A 448 -27.44 -3.08 19.06
CA ASN A 448 -26.77 -1.80 18.84
C ASN A 448 -25.64 -1.86 17.79
N LEU A 449 -25.50 -2.98 17.08
CA LEU A 449 -24.49 -3.19 16.05
C LEU A 449 -24.75 -2.33 14.80
N VAL A 450 -23.69 -2.06 14.06
CA VAL A 450 -23.66 -1.30 12.81
C VAL A 450 -23.14 -2.17 11.67
N ILE A 451 -23.65 -1.95 10.46
CA ILE A 451 -23.22 -2.61 9.24
C ILE A 451 -21.94 -1.93 8.77
N SER A 452 -20.84 -2.66 8.85
CA SER A 452 -19.51 -2.24 8.40
C SER A 452 -19.36 -2.41 6.87
N PRO A 453 -18.36 -1.80 6.20
CA PRO A 453 -18.21 -1.84 4.72
C PRO A 453 -18.01 -3.25 4.14
N ASP A 454 -17.44 -4.15 4.93
CA ASP A 454 -17.30 -5.60 4.71
C ASP A 454 -18.63 -6.36 4.87
N ARG A 455 -19.73 -5.64 5.14
CA ARG A 455 -21.07 -6.16 5.43
C ARG A 455 -21.13 -7.05 6.67
N SER A 456 -20.20 -6.88 7.61
CA SER A 456 -20.27 -7.52 8.93
C SER A 456 -20.96 -6.61 9.95
N CYS A 457 -21.56 -7.22 10.98
CA CYS A 457 -22.17 -6.50 12.09
C CYS A 457 -21.14 -6.20 13.18
N GLN A 458 -20.74 -4.94 13.29
CA GLN A 458 -19.68 -4.47 14.20
C GLN A 458 -20.21 -3.51 15.26
N MET A 459 -19.43 -3.31 16.32
CA MET A 459 -19.77 -2.32 17.37
C MET A 459 -19.35 -0.90 16.98
N ILE A 460 -18.28 -0.76 16.20
CA ILE A 460 -17.64 0.52 15.85
C ILE A 460 -17.33 0.48 14.35
N CYS A 461 -17.47 1.63 13.67
CA CYS A 461 -17.09 1.75 12.27
C CYS A 461 -15.57 1.83 12.11
N PRO A 462 -15.01 1.25 11.02
CA PRO A 462 -13.59 1.38 10.73
C PRO A 462 -13.19 2.83 10.43
N ASN A 463 -11.89 3.12 10.49
CA ASN A 463 -11.36 4.43 10.11
C ASN A 463 -11.78 4.81 8.69
N GLY A 464 -12.06 6.10 8.45
CA GLY A 464 -12.66 6.58 7.20
C GLY A 464 -14.19 6.44 7.14
N TYR A 465 -14.82 5.85 8.16
CA TYR A 465 -16.28 5.75 8.28
C TYR A 465 -16.75 6.27 9.63
N TYR A 466 -17.99 6.73 9.66
CA TYR A 466 -18.70 7.13 10.87
C TYR A 466 -20.05 6.40 10.96
N ARG A 467 -20.61 6.35 12.16
CA ARG A 467 -21.90 5.73 12.40
C ARG A 467 -23.02 6.64 11.91
N HIS A 468 -23.75 6.21 10.89
CA HIS A 468 -24.99 6.83 10.44
C HIS A 468 -26.16 5.85 10.64
N GLY A 469 -26.87 5.99 11.75
CA GLY A 469 -27.91 5.03 12.15
C GLY A 469 -27.35 3.63 12.41
N LYS A 470 -27.74 2.66 11.57
CA LYS A 470 -27.29 1.26 11.61
C LYS A 470 -26.22 0.92 10.55
N ILE A 471 -25.74 1.90 9.79
CA ILE A 471 -24.70 1.68 8.77
C ILE A 471 -23.46 2.52 9.08
N CYS A 472 -22.31 2.03 8.65
CA CYS A 472 -21.08 2.81 8.57
C CYS A 472 -21.07 3.57 7.25
N GLN A 473 -21.21 4.88 7.32
CA GLN A 473 -21.14 5.77 6.16
C GLN A 473 -19.74 6.34 6.03
N GLN A 474 -19.27 6.47 4.79
CA GLN A 474 -17.94 6.99 4.50
C GLN A 474 -17.86 8.48 4.89
N CYS A 475 -16.71 8.88 5.45
CA CYS A 475 -16.40 10.28 5.74
C CYS A 475 -16.31 11.14 4.47
N ASP A 476 -16.24 12.47 4.63
CA ASP A 476 -15.77 13.35 3.56
C ASP A 476 -14.31 13.04 3.15
N ALA A 477 -13.98 13.19 1.87
CA ALA A 477 -12.69 12.82 1.28
C ALA A 477 -11.47 13.48 1.98
N SER A 478 -11.69 14.63 2.63
CA SER A 478 -10.67 15.36 3.38
C SER A 478 -10.38 14.80 4.78
N CYS A 479 -11.30 14.00 5.34
CA CYS A 479 -11.17 13.45 6.69
C CYS A 479 -10.49 12.07 6.70
N LYS A 480 -9.58 11.85 7.65
CA LYS A 480 -9.10 10.51 8.07
C LYS A 480 -10.08 9.86 9.05
N ARG A 481 -10.67 10.66 9.93
CA ARG A 481 -11.78 10.27 10.81
C ARG A 481 -12.79 11.41 10.88
N CYS A 482 -14.06 11.08 11.05
CA CYS A 482 -15.15 12.04 11.09
C CYS A 482 -16.25 11.57 12.05
N ASN A 483 -17.15 12.47 12.41
CA ASN A 483 -18.37 12.18 13.16
C ASN A 483 -19.64 12.41 12.31
N GLY A 484 -19.49 12.73 11.03
CA GLY A 484 -20.55 13.11 10.12
C GLY A 484 -20.08 13.10 8.66
N GLU A 485 -20.99 13.36 7.74
CA GLU A 485 -20.72 13.33 6.29
C GLU A 485 -20.02 14.57 5.76
N SER A 486 -20.11 15.71 6.45
CA SER A 486 -19.62 16.98 5.93
C SER A 486 -18.10 17.07 6.05
N ALA A 487 -17.50 17.89 5.18
CA ALA A 487 -16.12 18.33 5.33
C ALA A 487 -15.86 19.09 6.65
N ASN A 488 -16.91 19.47 7.39
CA ASN A 488 -16.84 20.12 8.70
C ASN A 488 -16.89 19.13 9.88
N ASP A 489 -17.15 17.86 9.61
CA ASP A 489 -17.31 16.85 10.66
C ASP A 489 -16.02 16.05 10.89
N CYS A 490 -14.89 16.51 10.35
CA CYS A 490 -13.61 15.84 10.53
C CYS A 490 -13.16 15.92 11.98
N THR A 491 -12.61 14.82 12.48
CA THR A 491 -11.95 14.75 13.80
C THR A 491 -10.45 14.50 13.65
N VAL A 492 -10.05 13.90 12.53
CA VAL A 492 -8.64 13.73 12.14
C VAL A 492 -8.54 13.97 10.64
N CYS A 493 -7.55 14.74 10.23
CA CYS A 493 -7.35 15.11 8.83
C CYS A 493 -6.45 14.15 8.06
N GLN A 494 -6.65 14.08 6.76
CA GLN A 494 -5.72 13.43 5.84
C GLN A 494 -4.39 14.19 5.78
N PHE A 495 -3.37 13.55 5.18
CA PHE A 495 -2.07 14.17 4.96
C PHE A 495 -2.20 15.52 4.18
N LEU A 496 -1.26 16.46 4.35
CA LEU A 496 -1.32 17.86 3.85
C LEU A 496 -2.34 18.82 4.47
N THR A 497 -3.29 18.35 5.27
CA THR A 497 -4.30 19.22 5.90
C THR A 497 -4.18 19.26 7.42
N THR A 498 -4.74 20.29 8.05
CA THR A 498 -4.88 20.39 9.50
C THR A 498 -6.31 20.69 9.88
N LEU A 499 -6.73 20.16 11.03
CA LEU A 499 -8.06 20.39 11.53
C LEU A 499 -8.16 21.81 12.07
N ASN A 500 -9.07 22.61 11.50
CA ASN A 500 -9.38 23.93 12.03
C ASN A 500 -10.41 23.84 13.17
N LYS A 501 -10.71 24.98 13.80
CA LYS A 501 -11.68 25.05 14.92
C LYS A 501 -13.12 24.67 14.53
N ASN A 502 -13.43 24.68 13.23
CA ASN A 502 -14.75 24.37 12.68
C ASN A 502 -14.86 22.89 12.26
N GLY A 503 -13.91 22.03 12.64
CA GLY A 503 -13.89 20.63 12.26
C GLY A 503 -13.56 20.38 10.78
N GLN A 504 -13.01 21.38 10.08
CA GLN A 504 -12.62 21.25 8.68
C GLN A 504 -11.14 20.96 8.51
N CYS A 505 -10.83 20.08 7.57
CA CYS A 505 -9.48 19.82 7.13
C CYS A 505 -9.06 20.83 6.06
N VAL A 506 -8.40 21.89 6.50
CA VAL A 506 -7.90 22.94 5.61
C VAL A 506 -6.48 22.64 5.16
N PRO A 507 -6.09 23.00 3.93
CA PRO A 507 -4.71 22.95 3.49
C PRO A 507 -3.82 23.70 4.48
N LEU A 508 -2.66 23.14 4.80
CA LEU A 508 -1.60 23.95 5.39
C LEU A 508 -1.16 24.97 4.34
N TYR A 509 -1.51 26.23 4.53
CA TYR A 509 -0.87 27.31 3.79
C TYR A 509 0.61 27.27 4.15
N ILE A 510 1.46 27.07 3.13
CA ILE A 510 2.91 27.30 3.20
C ILE A 510 3.17 28.56 2.40
#